data_AF-A0AAD5TTL7-F1
#
_entry.id   AF-A0AAD5TTL7-F1
#
_cell.length_a   1.000
_cell.length_b   1.000
_cell.length_c   1.000
_cell.angle_alpha   90.00
_cell.angle_beta   90.00
_cell.angle_gamma   90.00
#
_symmetry.space_group_name_H-M   'P 1'
#
loop_
_entity.id
_entity.type
_entity.pdbx_description
1 polymer ?
#
loop_
_entity_poly.entity_id
_entity_poly.type
_entity_poly.pdbx_seq_one_letter_code
_entity_poly.pdbx_strand_id
1 'polypeptide(L)'
;QQVIPTTRIHGIITNGGVAPNIIPDYTKAVYYVRSQKQSEVKSLMPKINNCFEAGALATGCKLKITQDSFYYDVKINNFLVSYEVPSIHPLYNIGVEANIHTEGFREAAKTTLAHEKTLTSIGVLSLTAFEVLLNLDFLNLIKKEFKNY
;
A
#
# COMPACT_ATOMS: atom_id res chain seq x y z
N GLN A 1 -0.05 -21.57 11.64
CA GLN A 1 -0.78 -20.54 10.85
C GLN A 1 -0.85 -21.01 9.40
N GLN A 2 -2.03 -20.99 8.76
CA GLN A 2 -2.33 -21.62 7.45
C GLN A 2 -1.86 -20.81 6.22
N VAL A 3 -1.24 -19.65 6.43
CA VAL A 3 -0.67 -18.80 5.39
C VAL A 3 0.79 -18.49 5.72
N ILE A 4 1.54 -18.02 4.73
CA ILE A 4 2.95 -17.64 4.87
C ILE A 4 3.07 -16.62 6.02
N PRO A 5 4.09 -16.69 6.89
CA PRO A 5 4.21 -15.82 8.07
C PRO A 5 4.19 -14.32 7.79
N THR A 6 4.48 -13.91 6.55
CA THR A 6 4.50 -12.52 6.08
C THR A 6 3.14 -12.05 5.53
N THR A 7 2.25 -13.00 5.23
CA THR A 7 0.92 -12.72 4.73
C THR A 7 -0.02 -12.32 5.86
N ARG A 8 -0.86 -11.32 5.61
CA ARG A 8 -1.94 -10.90 6.50
C ARG A 8 -3.24 -10.79 5.72
N ILE A 9 -4.31 -11.31 6.33
CA ILE A 9 -5.68 -11.18 5.87
C ILE A 9 -6.43 -10.51 7.02
N HIS A 10 -6.93 -9.30 6.80
CA HIS A 10 -7.72 -8.55 7.76
C HIS A 10 -9.08 -8.26 7.13
N GLY A 11 -10.15 -8.28 7.91
CA GLY A 11 -11.46 -7.91 7.39
C GLY A 11 -12.39 -7.41 8.47
N ILE A 12 -13.40 -6.66 8.03
CA ILE A 12 -14.48 -6.17 8.87
C ILE A 12 -15.82 -6.45 8.18
N ILE A 13 -16.85 -6.72 8.97
CA ILE A 13 -18.23 -6.72 8.49
C ILE A 13 -18.70 -5.27 8.55
N THR A 14 -19.01 -4.71 7.38
CA THR A 14 -19.52 -3.32 7.24
C THR A 14 -21.05 -3.28 7.27
N ASN A 15 -21.71 -4.39 6.95
CA ASN A 15 -23.14 -4.58 7.15
C ASN A 15 -23.40 -6.06 7.51
N GLY A 16 -23.95 -6.30 8.71
CA GLY A 16 -24.25 -7.64 9.23
C GLY A 16 -25.73 -7.91 9.45
N GLY A 17 -26.61 -7.05 8.93
CA GLY A 17 -28.05 -7.07 9.23
C GLY A 17 -28.50 -5.90 10.11
N VAL A 18 -29.81 -5.74 10.23
CA VAL A 18 -30.45 -4.57 10.86
C VAL A 18 -31.10 -4.87 12.22
N ALA A 19 -31.41 -6.13 12.51
CA ALA A 19 -32.05 -6.53 13.76
C ALA A 19 -31.71 -7.99 14.11
N PRO A 20 -31.60 -8.35 15.41
CA PRO A 20 -31.23 -9.70 15.84
C PRO A 20 -32.29 -10.77 15.57
N ASN A 21 -33.55 -10.36 15.35
CA ASN A 21 -34.70 -11.24 15.11
C ASN A 21 -35.18 -11.25 13.65
N ILE A 22 -34.42 -10.62 12.74
CA ILE A 22 -34.72 -10.60 11.30
C ILE A 22 -33.56 -11.27 10.58
N ILE A 23 -33.84 -12.26 9.75
CA ILE A 23 -32.82 -12.89 8.89
C ILE A 23 -32.35 -11.83 7.88
N PRO A 24 -31.06 -11.46 7.84
CA PRO A 24 -30.57 -10.46 6.90
C PRO A 24 -30.69 -10.94 5.46
N ASP A 25 -31.20 -10.09 4.57
CA ASP A 25 -31.21 -10.30 3.12
C ASP A 25 -29.91 -9.84 2.44
N TYR A 26 -29.12 -9.01 3.13
CA TYR A 26 -27.85 -8.47 2.66
C TYR A 26 -26.81 -8.39 3.77
N THR A 27 -25.59 -8.81 3.45
CA THR A 27 -24.40 -8.57 4.29
C THR A 27 -23.24 -8.09 3.42
N LYS A 28 -22.34 -7.29 4.00
CA LYS A 28 -21.16 -6.74 3.32
C LYS A 28 -19.96 -6.80 4.24
N ALA A 29 -18.84 -7.25 3.70
CA ALA A 29 -17.55 -7.21 4.38
C ALA A 29 -16.49 -6.59 3.48
N VAL A 30 -15.47 -6.00 4.10
CA VAL A 30 -14.29 -5.46 3.42
C VAL A 30 -13.08 -6.19 3.95
N TYR A 31 -12.26 -6.72 3.04
CA TYR A 31 -11.05 -7.46 3.37
C TYR A 31 -9.82 -6.80 2.74
N TYR A 32 -8.75 -6.72 3.53
CA TYR A 32 -7.41 -6.34 3.10
C TYR A 32 -6.50 -7.58 3.15
N VAL A 33 -5.94 -7.93 1.99
CA VAL A 33 -4.99 -9.03 1.84
C VAL A 33 -3.66 -8.44 1.41
N ARG A 34 -2.60 -8.68 2.19
CA ARG A 34 -1.25 -8.24 1.87
C ARG A 34 -0.23 -9.33 2.15
N SER A 35 0.82 -9.36 1.34
CA SER A 35 2.01 -10.19 1.55
C SER A 35 3.26 -9.40 1.14
N GLN A 36 4.44 -9.99 1.33
CA GLN A 36 5.69 -9.37 0.88
C GLN A 36 5.83 -9.35 -0.64
N LYS A 37 5.26 -10.35 -1.33
CA LYS A 37 5.27 -10.44 -2.80
C LYS A 37 3.87 -10.50 -3.38
N GLN A 38 3.68 -9.92 -4.55
CA GLN A 38 2.41 -9.87 -5.25
C GLN A 38 2.04 -11.25 -5.76
N SER A 39 3.02 -12.07 -6.15
CA SER A 39 2.81 -13.47 -6.53
C SER A 39 2.20 -14.30 -5.41
N GLU A 40 2.58 -14.03 -4.16
CA GLU A 40 2.01 -14.69 -2.99
C GLU A 40 0.54 -14.30 -2.79
N VAL A 41 0.20 -13.01 -2.91
CA VAL A 41 -1.19 -12.56 -2.86
C VAL A 41 -2.01 -13.17 -4.00
N LYS A 42 -1.48 -13.14 -5.23
CA LYS A 42 -2.13 -13.72 -6.42
C LYS A 42 -2.40 -15.21 -6.26
N SER A 43 -1.45 -15.97 -5.72
CA SER A 43 -1.63 -17.41 -5.48
C SER A 43 -2.61 -17.71 -4.33
N LEU A 44 -2.78 -16.79 -3.39
CA LEU A 44 -3.69 -16.93 -2.26
C LEU A 44 -5.13 -16.55 -2.59
N MET A 45 -5.34 -15.59 -3.50
CA MET A 45 -6.67 -15.10 -3.86
C MET A 45 -7.68 -16.19 -4.24
N PRO A 46 -7.33 -17.23 -5.04
CA PRO A 46 -8.25 -18.32 -5.33
C PRO A 46 -8.75 -19.05 -4.09
N LYS A 47 -7.87 -19.29 -3.10
CA LYS A 47 -8.26 -19.94 -1.84
C LYS A 47 -9.25 -19.07 -1.05
N ILE A 48 -9.01 -17.77 -1.00
CA ILE A 48 -9.89 -16.81 -0.33
C ILE A 48 -11.27 -16.77 -1.02
N ASN A 49 -11.29 -16.68 -2.34
CA ASN A 49 -12.53 -16.66 -3.12
C ASN A 49 -13.33 -17.95 -2.92
N ASN A 50 -12.68 -19.11 -2.95
CA ASN A 50 -13.33 -20.40 -2.70
C ASN A 50 -14.00 -20.46 -1.31
N CYS A 51 -13.41 -19.83 -0.28
CA CYS A 51 -14.04 -19.76 1.04
C CYS A 51 -15.34 -18.94 1.02
N PHE A 52 -15.35 -17.80 0.33
CA PHE A 52 -16.57 -17.00 0.19
C PHE A 52 -17.63 -17.69 -0.67
N GLU A 53 -17.21 -18.32 -1.76
CA GLU A 53 -18.09 -19.10 -2.64
C GLU A 53 -18.69 -20.30 -1.91
N ALA A 54 -17.91 -21.00 -1.10
CA ALA A 54 -18.40 -22.10 -0.27
C ALA A 54 -19.47 -21.63 0.72
N GLY A 55 -19.27 -20.46 1.35
CA GLY A 55 -20.28 -19.86 2.22
C GLY A 55 -21.58 -19.54 1.48
N ALA A 56 -21.47 -18.90 0.32
CA ALA A 56 -22.62 -18.56 -0.51
C ALA A 56 -23.36 -19.80 -1.02
N LEU A 57 -22.63 -20.82 -1.47
CA LEU A 57 -23.18 -22.09 -1.91
C LEU A 57 -23.93 -22.80 -0.77
N ALA A 58 -23.31 -22.88 0.41
CA ALA A 58 -23.89 -23.55 1.57
C ALA A 58 -25.20 -22.89 2.05
N THR A 59 -25.30 -21.57 1.94
CA THR A 59 -26.50 -20.81 2.36
C THR A 59 -27.50 -20.56 1.22
N GLY A 60 -27.18 -20.94 -0.02
CA GLY A 60 -27.98 -20.62 -1.20
C GLY A 60 -28.00 -19.12 -1.55
N CYS A 61 -27.04 -18.34 -1.05
CA CYS A 61 -26.96 -16.90 -1.27
C CYS A 61 -26.23 -16.57 -2.58
N LYS A 62 -26.47 -15.36 -3.11
CA LYS A 62 -25.68 -14.80 -4.20
C LYS A 62 -24.46 -14.07 -3.63
N LEU A 63 -23.30 -14.28 -4.25
CA LEU A 63 -22.06 -13.62 -3.87
C LEU A 63 -21.63 -12.63 -4.96
N LYS A 64 -21.17 -11.45 -4.54
CA LYS A 64 -20.48 -10.48 -5.39
C LYS A 64 -19.19 -10.06 -4.70
N ILE A 65 -18.06 -10.33 -5.34
CA ILE A 65 -16.74 -9.86 -4.91
C ILE A 65 -16.32 -8.72 -5.82
N THR A 66 -15.92 -7.59 -5.24
CA THR A 66 -15.34 -6.44 -5.95
C THR A 66 -13.95 -6.17 -5.43
N GLN A 67 -12.98 -5.97 -6.33
CA GLN A 67 -11.62 -5.56 -5.99
C GLN A 67 -11.48 -4.06 -6.29
N ASP A 68 -11.10 -3.27 -5.28
CA ASP A 68 -10.87 -1.82 -5.42
C ASP A 68 -9.44 -1.52 -5.90
N SER A 69 -8.43 -1.82 -5.06
CA SER A 69 -7.06 -1.32 -5.24
C SER A 69 -6.01 -2.41 -5.07
N PHE A 70 -5.01 -2.41 -5.96
CA PHE A 70 -3.82 -3.24 -5.86
C PHE A 70 -2.60 -2.39 -5.55
N TYR A 71 -1.78 -2.86 -4.61
CA TYR A 71 -0.41 -2.39 -4.46
C TYR A 71 0.53 -3.40 -5.11
N TYR A 72 1.53 -2.90 -5.84
CA TYR A 72 2.61 -3.72 -6.37
C TYR A 72 3.73 -3.84 -5.33
N ASP A 73 4.62 -4.83 -5.51
CA ASP A 73 5.76 -4.97 -4.61
C ASP A 73 6.66 -3.75 -4.75
N VAL A 74 7.25 -3.29 -3.65
CA VAL A 74 8.30 -2.28 -3.77
C VAL A 74 9.56 -3.02 -4.23
N LYS A 75 10.02 -2.78 -5.45
CA LYS A 75 11.34 -3.26 -5.92
C LYS A 75 12.43 -2.43 -5.23
N ILE A 76 12.83 -2.82 -4.02
CA ILE A 76 13.90 -2.13 -3.29
C ILE A 76 15.25 -2.39 -3.98
N ASN A 77 15.68 -1.44 -4.82
CA ASN A 77 17.11 -1.06 -4.89
C ASN A 77 17.28 0.22 -4.05
N ASN A 78 18.49 0.75 -3.88
CA ASN A 78 18.73 1.90 -3.00
C ASN A 78 17.86 3.14 -3.29
N PHE A 79 17.18 3.23 -4.45
CA PHE A 79 16.47 4.43 -4.88
C PHE A 79 15.12 4.20 -5.57
N LEU A 80 14.73 2.99 -5.99
CA LEU A 80 13.58 2.82 -6.90
C LEU A 80 12.34 2.19 -6.24
N VAL A 81 11.15 2.72 -6.52
CA VAL A 81 9.85 2.22 -5.98
C VAL A 81 8.77 2.00 -7.04
N SER A 82 9.10 2.14 -8.32
CA SER A 82 8.16 2.00 -9.45
C SER A 82 8.67 0.96 -10.45
N TYR A 83 7.74 0.37 -11.21
CA TYR A 83 8.03 -0.59 -12.28
C TYR A 83 8.09 0.03 -13.66
N GLU A 84 7.57 1.25 -13.83
CA GLU A 84 7.42 1.89 -15.14
C GLU A 84 8.53 2.89 -15.41
N VAL A 85 8.92 3.66 -14.38
CA VAL A 85 9.93 4.71 -14.49
C VAL A 85 10.78 4.78 -13.22
N PRO A 86 12.06 5.21 -13.31
CA PRO A 86 12.86 5.45 -12.12
C PRO A 86 12.16 6.44 -11.17
N SER A 87 11.86 6.02 -9.94
CA SER A 87 11.09 6.79 -8.95
C SER A 87 11.61 6.57 -7.55
N ILE A 88 11.81 7.63 -6.75
CA ILE A 88 12.21 7.56 -5.34
C ILE A 88 11.01 7.79 -4.40
N HIS A 89 11.06 7.22 -3.19
CA HIS A 89 10.11 7.52 -2.10
C HIS A 89 10.86 7.89 -0.81
N PRO A 90 11.47 9.08 -0.76
CA PRO A 90 12.27 9.51 0.38
C PRO A 90 11.40 9.87 1.57
N LEU A 91 11.92 9.59 2.76
CA LEU A 91 11.35 10.02 4.04
C LEU A 91 12.32 10.99 4.71
N TYR A 92 11.78 12.01 5.38
CA TYR A 92 12.54 12.95 6.20
C TYR A 92 11.83 13.19 7.54
N ASN A 93 12.60 13.53 8.57
CA ASN A 93 12.06 13.78 9.90
C ASN A 93 11.57 15.24 10.01
N ILE A 94 10.34 15.42 10.48
CA ILE A 94 9.71 16.72 10.74
C ILE A 94 9.87 17.20 12.20
N GLY A 95 10.68 16.50 13.01
CA GLY A 95 10.93 16.81 14.42
C GLY A 95 9.97 16.11 15.38
N VAL A 96 9.46 14.93 15.02
CA VAL A 96 8.49 14.20 15.86
C VAL A 96 8.82 12.71 15.90
N GLU A 97 8.63 12.10 17.07
CA GLU A 97 8.75 10.64 17.25
C GLU A 97 7.42 9.90 17.04
N ALA A 98 6.31 10.63 17.02
CA ALA A 98 4.98 10.08 16.80
C ALA A 98 4.89 9.40 15.43
N ASN A 99 4.30 8.21 15.39
CA ASN A 99 4.09 7.47 14.16
C ASN A 99 3.23 8.26 13.16
N ILE A 100 3.51 8.07 11.88
CA ILE A 100 2.62 8.51 10.79
C ILE A 100 1.22 7.91 11.01
N HIS A 101 0.16 8.65 10.64
CA HIS A 101 -1.24 8.35 10.95
C HIS A 101 -1.65 8.46 12.44
N THR A 102 -0.99 9.31 13.22
CA THR A 102 -1.42 9.67 14.58
C THR A 102 -1.76 11.16 14.70
N GLU A 103 -2.51 11.50 15.75
CA GLU A 103 -2.78 12.90 16.09
C GLU A 103 -1.49 13.68 16.40
N GLY A 104 -0.51 13.05 17.06
CA GLY A 104 0.79 13.66 17.32
C GLY A 104 1.53 14.05 16.04
N PHE A 105 1.52 13.18 15.03
CA PHE A 105 2.09 13.51 13.72
C PHE A 105 1.31 14.63 13.01
N ARG A 106 -0.03 14.63 13.11
CA ARG A 106 -0.89 15.69 12.57
C ARG A 106 -0.57 17.05 13.16
N GLU A 107 -0.37 17.14 14.47
CA GLU A 107 0.01 18.41 15.13
C GLU A 107 1.42 18.84 14.74
N ALA A 108 2.38 17.91 14.74
CA ALA A 108 3.75 18.20 14.33
C ALA A 108 3.85 18.72 12.89
N ALA A 109 3.10 18.13 11.96
CA ALA A 109 3.12 18.49 10.54
C ALA A 109 2.64 19.92 10.25
N LYS A 110 1.98 20.60 11.20
CA LYS A 110 1.51 21.99 11.06
C LYS A 110 2.49 23.02 11.62
N THR A 111 3.59 22.59 12.21
CA THR A 111 4.57 23.48 12.86
C THR A 111 5.49 24.17 11.85
N THR A 112 6.05 25.32 12.24
CA THR A 112 7.08 26.00 11.45
C THR A 112 8.32 25.13 11.25
N LEU A 113 8.70 24.34 12.26
CA LEU A 113 9.82 23.39 12.15
C LEU A 113 9.58 22.37 11.04
N ALA A 114 8.38 21.75 11.00
CA ALA A 114 8.03 20.82 9.93
C ALA A 114 8.12 21.50 8.56
N HIS A 115 7.62 22.74 8.44
CA HIS A 115 7.70 23.51 7.22
C HIS A 115 9.14 23.76 6.76
N GLU A 116 10.04 24.18 7.67
CA GLU A 116 11.46 24.39 7.37
C GLU A 116 12.17 23.09 6.92
N LYS A 117 11.84 21.96 7.57
CA LYS A 117 12.34 20.64 7.16
C LYS A 117 11.81 20.26 5.78
N THR A 118 10.54 20.55 5.48
CA THR A 118 9.96 20.35 4.15
C THR A 118 10.68 21.19 3.10
N LEU A 119 10.96 22.47 3.35
CA LEU A 119 11.70 23.33 2.42
C LEU A 119 13.10 22.79 2.14
N THR A 120 13.78 22.30 3.17
CA THR A 120 15.10 21.66 3.01
C THR A 120 14.98 20.42 2.12
N SER A 121 13.98 19.56 2.37
CA SER A 121 13.75 18.35 1.57
C SER A 121 13.39 18.68 0.12
N ILE A 122 12.60 19.74 -0.12
CA ILE A 122 12.31 20.25 -1.47
C ILE A 122 13.59 20.69 -2.18
N GLY A 123 14.49 21.39 -1.48
CA GLY A 123 15.79 21.78 -2.03
C GLY A 123 16.62 20.58 -2.48
N VAL A 124 16.71 19.55 -1.63
CA VAL A 124 17.40 18.29 -1.97
C VAL A 124 16.78 17.64 -3.22
N LEU A 125 15.46 17.48 -3.26
CA LEU A 125 14.75 16.92 -4.41
C LEU A 125 14.96 17.72 -5.69
N SER A 126 14.96 19.05 -5.58
CA SER A 126 15.16 19.95 -6.72
C SER A 126 16.59 19.84 -7.27
N LEU A 127 17.59 19.77 -6.39
CA LEU A 127 18.98 19.57 -6.78
C LEU A 127 19.20 18.19 -7.40
N THR A 128 18.59 17.13 -6.86
CA THR A 128 18.61 15.80 -7.48
C THR A 128 17.99 15.84 -8.87
N ALA A 129 16.82 16.46 -9.04
CA ALA A 129 16.20 16.60 -10.35
C ALA A 129 17.07 17.40 -11.33
N PHE A 130 17.69 18.48 -10.85
CA PHE A 130 18.62 19.29 -11.63
C PHE A 130 19.84 18.49 -12.10
N GLU A 131 20.44 17.69 -11.22
CA GLU A 131 21.55 16.81 -11.56
C GLU A 131 21.15 15.77 -12.61
N VAL A 132 19.97 15.15 -12.47
CA VAL A 132 19.43 14.20 -13.46
C VAL A 132 19.21 14.87 -14.83
N LEU A 133 18.79 16.14 -14.86
CA LEU A 133 18.53 16.87 -16.10
C LEU A 133 19.81 17.32 -16.81
N LEU A 134 20.85 17.70 -16.07
CA LEU A 134 22.07 18.29 -16.65
C LEU A 134 23.23 17.31 -16.80
N ASN A 135 23.25 16.22 -16.05
CA ASN A 135 24.31 15.21 -16.13
C ASN A 135 23.83 13.97 -16.89
N LEU A 136 24.16 13.90 -18.17
CA LEU A 136 23.79 12.78 -19.05
C LEU A 136 24.36 11.44 -18.58
N ASP A 137 25.57 11.43 -18.00
CA ASP A 137 26.18 10.20 -17.49
C ASP A 137 25.40 9.66 -16.29
N PHE A 138 24.98 10.57 -15.39
CA PHE A 138 24.15 10.21 -14.24
C PHE A 138 22.75 9.72 -14.67
N LEU A 139 22.11 10.39 -15.64
CA LEU A 139 20.84 9.92 -16.20
C LEU A 139 20.97 8.53 -16.84
N ASN A 140 22.06 8.30 -17.59
CA ASN A 140 22.32 7.01 -18.23
C ASN A 140 22.59 5.91 -17.19
N LEU A 141 23.27 6.24 -16.09
CA LEU A 141 23.46 5.33 -14.97
C LEU A 141 22.11 4.92 -14.35
N ILE A 142 21.24 5.88 -14.03
CA ILE A 142 19.89 5.62 -13.48
C ILE A 142 19.08 4.72 -14.43
N LYS A 143 19.07 5.04 -15.73
CA LYS A 143 18.35 4.25 -16.75
C LYS A 143 18.91 2.83 -16.87
N LYS A 144 20.24 2.69 -16.81
CA LYS A 144 20.91 1.38 -16.87
C LYS A 144 20.58 0.55 -15.65
N GLU A 145 20.66 1.13 -14.46
CA GLU A 145 20.33 0.46 -13.21
C GLU A 145 18.87 0.01 -13.21
N PHE A 146 17.94 0.88 -13.59
CA PHE A 146 16.51 0.56 -13.66
C PHE A 146 16.20 -0.61 -14.61
N LYS A 147 16.83 -0.66 -15.79
CA LYS A 147 16.64 -1.75 -16.76
C LYS A 147 17.15 -3.11 -16.27
N ASN A 148 18.12 -3.11 -15.36
CA ASN A 148 18.73 -4.34 -14.85
C ASN A 148 17.89 -5.01 -13.75
N TYR A 149 16.74 -4.42 -13.36
CA TYR A 149 15.83 -4.92 -12.33
C TYR A 149 14.46 -5.29 -12.87
#